data_AF-A0A142B793-F1
#
_entry.id   AF-A0A142B793-F1
#
_cell.length_a   1.000
_cell.length_b   1.000
_cell.length_c   1.000
_cell.angle_alpha   90.00
_cell.angle_beta   90.00
_cell.angle_gamma   90.00
#
_symmetry.space_group_name_H-M   'P 1'
#
loop_
_entity.id
_entity.type
_entity.pdbx_description
1 polymer ?
#
loop_
_entity_poly.entity_id
_entity_poly.type
_entity_poly.pdbx_seq_one_letter_code
_entity_poly.pdbx_strand_id
1 'polypeptide(L)'
;MSNKECLLEEGWYLLKTKVRQELRAMENLNNLGFDTYCPVFRQKSKGTIKEEVLFPDYLFLLLDLEKDLEKFHTIRSCRGVHEMVHFNRITRQLASSGRMSKKEEEKAKSDLLPKPIPNGEDIIDEIRKIVRILNNKADGVSPDAFEPGDKVVMNHPLFKHLEMTFEKSMGAYRGQILISHIKEQRLSDGTTQKTVVKKQRMQVRLDDLEKA
;
A
#
# COMPACT_ATOMS: atom_id res chain seq x y z
N MET A 1 11.58 34.91 22.81
CA MET A 1 10.72 35.89 22.11
C MET A 1 9.62 35.11 21.42
N SER A 2 8.37 35.51 21.65
CA SER A 2 7.12 34.99 21.05
C SER A 2 6.86 33.49 21.22
N ASN A 3 6.30 33.12 22.38
CA ASN A 3 5.54 31.88 22.56
C ASN A 3 4.24 32.02 21.76
N LYS A 4 4.32 31.87 20.43
CA LYS A 4 3.13 31.67 19.60
C LYS A 4 2.73 30.22 19.82
N GLU A 5 1.60 30.01 20.48
CA GLU A 5 0.94 28.71 20.48
C GLU A 5 0.70 28.30 19.01
N CYS A 6 1.61 27.50 18.46
CA CYS A 6 1.43 26.92 17.15
C CYS A 6 0.43 25.78 17.33
N LEU A 7 -0.80 26.01 16.90
CA LEU A 7 -1.89 25.01 16.99
C LEU A 7 -1.78 23.91 15.92
N LEU A 8 -0.73 23.96 15.08
CA LEU A 8 -0.40 22.89 14.13
C LEU A 8 0.48 21.86 14.84
N GLU A 9 0.29 20.60 14.48
CA GLU A 9 1.05 19.47 15.02
C GLU A 9 2.02 18.93 13.97
N GLU A 10 3.12 18.31 14.39
CA GLU A 10 4.00 17.58 13.47
C GLU A 10 3.35 16.28 13.01
N GLY A 11 3.69 15.84 11.80
CA GLY A 11 3.31 14.54 11.28
C GLY A 11 2.77 14.58 9.86
N TRP A 12 2.13 13.48 9.46
CA TRP A 12 1.62 13.32 8.11
C TRP A 12 0.27 13.98 7.94
N TYR A 13 0.11 14.76 6.89
CA TYR A 13 -1.12 15.41 6.48
C TYR A 13 -1.55 14.94 5.11
N LEU A 14 -2.85 15.06 4.85
CA LEU A 14 -3.44 14.72 3.56
C LEU A 14 -3.76 15.99 2.77
N LEU A 15 -3.22 16.08 1.56
CA LEU A 15 -3.50 17.11 0.58
C LEU A 15 -4.44 16.54 -0.49
N LYS A 16 -5.40 17.36 -0.90
CA LYS A 16 -6.20 17.13 -2.09
C LYS A 16 -5.58 17.91 -3.24
N THR A 17 -5.31 17.23 -4.34
CA THR A 17 -4.73 17.81 -5.55
C THR A 17 -5.80 18.10 -6.58
N LYS A 18 -5.41 18.79 -7.65
CA LYS A 18 -6.22 18.87 -8.87
C LYS A 18 -6.18 17.52 -9.58
N VAL A 19 -7.27 17.23 -10.29
CA VAL A 19 -7.45 15.97 -11.03
C VAL A 19 -6.25 15.67 -11.91
N ARG A 20 -5.61 14.51 -11.68
CA ARG A 20 -4.45 14.00 -12.44
C ARG A 20 -3.20 14.90 -12.36
N GLN A 21 -3.07 15.75 -11.33
CA GLN A 21 -1.89 16.59 -11.09
C GLN A 21 -1.11 16.21 -9.83
N GLU A 22 -1.31 15.00 -9.31
CA GLU A 22 -0.70 14.49 -8.07
C GLU A 22 0.82 14.54 -8.17
N LEU A 23 1.39 13.97 -9.23
CA LEU A 23 2.85 13.94 -9.45
C LEU A 23 3.45 15.34 -9.62
N ARG A 24 2.72 16.22 -10.31
CA ARG A 24 3.13 17.61 -10.50
C ARG A 24 3.08 18.40 -9.20
N ALA A 25 2.05 18.18 -8.39
CA ALA A 25 1.92 18.80 -7.07
C ALA A 25 3.05 18.32 -6.14
N MET A 26 3.31 17.02 -6.13
CA MET A 26 4.42 16.39 -5.40
C MET A 26 5.77 17.02 -5.79
N GLU A 27 6.07 17.10 -7.09
CA GLU A 27 7.31 17.71 -7.59
C GLU A 27 7.45 19.18 -7.17
N ASN A 28 6.38 19.99 -7.31
CA ASN A 28 6.42 21.39 -6.91
C ASN A 28 6.60 21.56 -5.39
N LEU A 29 5.97 20.72 -4.57
CA LEU A 29 6.13 20.75 -3.12
C LEU A 29 7.53 20.31 -2.69
N ASN A 30 8.08 19.27 -3.33
CA ASN A 30 9.47 18.84 -3.11
C ASN A 30 10.47 19.94 -3.49
N ASN A 31 10.23 20.68 -4.58
CA ASN A 31 11.05 21.83 -4.96
C ASN A 31 10.97 23.01 -3.96
N LEU A 32 9.86 23.11 -3.21
CA LEU A 32 9.73 24.03 -2.07
C LEU A 32 10.33 23.43 -0.77
N GLY A 33 10.95 22.25 -0.85
CA GLY A 33 11.62 21.56 0.24
C GLY A 33 10.68 20.87 1.23
N PHE A 34 9.42 20.63 0.87
CA PHE A 34 8.52 19.81 1.68
C PHE A 34 8.73 18.33 1.39
N ASP A 35 8.52 17.50 2.40
CA ASP A 35 8.60 16.06 2.26
C ASP A 35 7.21 15.52 1.90
N THR A 36 7.08 14.97 0.69
CA THR A 36 5.80 14.46 0.18
C THR A 36 5.89 13.01 -0.28
N TYR A 37 4.76 12.32 -0.21
CA TYR A 37 4.63 10.95 -0.66
C TYR A 37 3.37 10.77 -1.51
N CYS A 38 3.57 10.36 -2.76
CA CYS A 38 2.51 9.94 -3.67
C CYS A 38 2.68 8.45 -3.95
N PRO A 39 1.75 7.58 -3.51
CA PRO A 39 1.86 6.15 -3.77
C PRO A 39 1.52 5.85 -5.23
N VAL A 40 2.55 5.53 -6.02
CA VAL A 40 2.42 5.16 -7.44
C VAL A 40 2.74 3.69 -7.60
N PHE A 41 1.91 2.98 -8.37
CA PHE A 41 2.12 1.57 -8.67
C PHE A 41 2.03 1.31 -10.18
N ARG A 42 2.68 0.24 -10.62
CA ARG A 42 2.64 -0.23 -12.00
C ARG A 42 1.52 -1.26 -12.14
N GLN A 43 0.78 -1.19 -13.23
CA GLN A 43 -0.25 -2.16 -13.59
C GLN A 43 -0.01 -2.66 -15.02
N LYS A 44 0.01 -3.98 -15.21
CA LYS A 44 0.01 -4.61 -16.54
C LYS A 44 -1.42 -4.68 -17.07
N SER A 45 -1.71 -3.96 -18.15
CA SER A 45 -2.98 -4.07 -18.88
C SER A 45 -2.69 -4.30 -20.35
N LYS A 46 -3.27 -5.36 -20.93
CA LYS A 46 -3.17 -5.71 -22.36
C LYS A 46 -1.73 -5.74 -22.92
N GLY A 47 -0.76 -6.16 -22.10
CA GLY A 47 0.65 -6.26 -22.51
C GLY A 47 1.48 -4.98 -22.33
N THR A 48 0.88 -3.88 -21.87
CA THR A 48 1.58 -2.64 -21.55
C THR A 48 1.62 -2.42 -20.04
N ILE A 49 2.77 -2.01 -19.51
CA ILE A 49 2.92 -1.58 -18.12
C ILE A 49 2.59 -0.09 -18.06
N LYS A 50 1.64 0.29 -17.20
CA LYS A 50 1.25 1.68 -16.98
C LYS A 50 1.41 2.03 -15.51
N GLU A 51 1.91 3.21 -15.21
CA GLU A 51 1.95 3.77 -13.86
C GLU A 51 0.64 4.47 -13.52
N GLU A 52 0.09 4.15 -12.36
CA GLU A 52 -1.13 4.73 -11.84
C GLU A 52 -0.94 5.10 -10.36
N VAL A 53 -1.65 6.14 -9.91
CA VAL A 53 -1.65 6.58 -8.53
C VAL A 53 -2.64 5.75 -7.74
N LEU A 54 -2.24 5.26 -6.56
CA LEU A 54 -3.07 4.41 -5.70
C LEU A 54 -4.28 5.16 -5.12
N PHE A 55 -4.09 6.45 -4.79
CA PHE A 55 -5.13 7.35 -4.29
C PHE A 55 -5.24 8.57 -5.20
N PRO A 56 -6.08 8.51 -6.25
CA PRO A 56 -6.31 9.64 -7.13
C PRO A 56 -6.77 10.89 -6.36
N ASP A 57 -6.34 12.07 -6.81
CA ASP A 57 -6.63 13.38 -6.21
C ASP A 57 -6.06 13.60 -4.80
N TYR A 58 -5.24 12.67 -4.26
CA TYR A 58 -4.67 12.79 -2.93
C TYR A 58 -3.14 12.66 -2.93
N LEU A 59 -2.51 13.38 -2.00
CA LEU A 59 -1.07 13.42 -1.79
C LEU A 59 -0.78 13.51 -0.29
N PHE A 60 0.21 12.76 0.19
CA PHE A 60 0.65 12.83 1.59
C PHE A 60 1.78 13.85 1.73
N LEU A 61 1.73 14.65 2.79
CA LEU A 61 2.70 15.68 3.12
C LEU A 61 3.15 15.46 4.57
N LEU A 62 4.44 15.27 4.80
CA LEU A 62 5.02 15.30 6.14
C LEU A 62 5.29 16.75 6.50
N LEU A 63 4.76 17.20 7.65
CA LEU A 63 5.04 18.52 8.20
C LEU A 63 5.97 18.38 9.41
N ASP A 64 7.10 19.06 9.29
CA ASP A 64 8.06 19.31 10.36
C ASP A 64 7.90 20.77 10.80
N LEU A 65 7.52 21.02 12.06
CA LEU A 65 7.19 22.37 12.50
C LEU A 65 8.44 23.26 12.62
N GLU A 66 9.62 22.68 12.83
CA GLU A 66 10.87 23.44 12.88
C GLU A 66 11.26 23.94 11.48
N LYS A 67 11.09 23.09 10.47
CA LYS A 67 11.51 23.36 9.07
C LYS A 67 10.44 24.05 8.23
N ASP A 68 9.18 23.70 8.41
CA ASP A 68 8.12 24.00 7.43
C ASP A 68 7.18 25.12 7.84
N LEU A 69 7.18 25.54 9.11
CA LEU A 69 6.21 26.51 9.64
C LEU A 69 6.24 27.86 8.90
N GLU A 70 7.43 28.36 8.55
CA GLU A 70 7.57 29.66 7.86
C GLU A 70 6.97 29.64 6.44
N LYS A 71 7.09 28.50 5.75
CA LYS A 71 6.64 28.31 4.38
C LYS A 71 5.28 27.61 4.28
N PHE A 72 4.64 27.25 5.38
CA PHE A 72 3.36 26.53 5.39
C PHE A 72 2.29 27.19 4.50
N HIS A 73 2.22 28.52 4.48
CA HIS A 73 1.28 29.28 3.64
C HIS A 73 1.45 29.00 2.13
N THR A 74 2.64 28.61 1.68
CA THR A 74 2.96 28.34 0.27
C THR A 74 2.29 27.08 -0.26
N ILE A 75 1.95 26.12 0.61
CA ILE A 75 1.31 24.84 0.24
C ILE A 75 0.00 25.10 -0.51
N ARG A 76 -0.83 26.03 -0.01
CA ARG A 76 -2.14 26.33 -0.60
C ARG A 76 -2.02 27.05 -1.95
N SER A 77 -0.94 27.79 -2.17
CA SER A 77 -0.63 28.44 -3.45
C SER A 77 0.17 27.55 -4.41
N CYS A 78 0.58 26.36 -3.99
CA CYS A 78 1.38 25.46 -4.80
C CYS A 78 0.58 24.95 -6.01
N ARG A 79 1.20 24.98 -7.19
CA ARG A 79 0.55 24.56 -8.44
C ARG A 79 0.28 23.06 -8.40
N GLY A 80 -1.00 22.70 -8.54
CA GLY A 80 -1.46 21.30 -8.53
C GLY A 80 -2.11 20.90 -7.21
N VAL A 81 -1.91 21.66 -6.13
CA VAL A 81 -2.65 21.52 -4.89
C VAL A 81 -4.02 22.20 -5.04
N HIS A 82 -5.07 21.56 -4.51
CA HIS A 82 -6.41 22.13 -4.43
C HIS A 82 -6.69 22.66 -3.02
N GLU A 83 -6.57 21.77 -2.03
CA GLU A 83 -6.74 22.12 -0.62
C GLU A 83 -6.08 21.08 0.28
N MET A 84 -5.84 21.45 1.53
CA MET A 84 -5.47 20.50 2.58
C MET A 84 -6.76 19.89 3.16
N VAL A 85 -6.75 18.59 3.48
CA VAL A 85 -7.91 17.88 4.00
C VAL A 85 -8.13 18.22 5.47
N HIS A 86 -9.40 18.44 5.85
CA HIS A 86 -9.81 18.76 7.20
C HIS A 86 -10.89 17.77 7.63
N PHE A 87 -10.75 17.19 8.81
CA PHE A 87 -11.72 16.22 9.33
C PHE A 87 -13.00 16.89 9.86
N ASN A 88 -12.95 18.17 10.24
CA ASN A 88 -14.07 18.94 10.80
C ASN A 88 -14.84 19.76 9.76
N ARG A 89 -15.38 19.08 8.74
CA ARG A 89 -16.07 19.74 7.61
C ARG A 89 -17.26 20.61 8.06
N ILE A 90 -18.05 20.14 9.02
CA ILE A 90 -19.24 20.84 9.50
C ILE A 90 -18.83 22.15 10.20
N THR A 91 -17.89 22.08 11.15
CA THR A 91 -17.36 23.25 11.86
C THR A 91 -16.81 24.29 10.89
N ARG A 92 -16.04 23.85 9.88
CA ARG A 92 -15.53 24.73 8.82
C ARG A 92 -16.65 25.37 8.00
N GLN A 93 -17.68 24.62 7.63
CA GLN A 93 -18.82 25.15 6.87
C GLN A 93 -19.59 26.19 7.70
N LEU A 94 -19.81 25.94 8.99
CA LEU A 94 -20.47 26.87 9.89
C LEU A 94 -19.66 28.16 10.05
N ALA A 95 -18.35 28.06 10.27
CA ALA A 95 -17.44 29.20 10.32
C ALA A 95 -17.42 29.98 8.99
N SER A 96 -17.29 29.30 7.85
CA SER A 96 -17.29 29.96 6.53
C SER A 96 -18.62 30.66 6.21
N SER A 97 -19.73 30.13 6.72
CA SER A 97 -21.06 30.72 6.54
C SER A 97 -21.39 31.87 7.50
N GLY A 98 -20.47 32.22 8.41
CA GLY A 98 -20.68 33.27 9.40
C GLY A 98 -21.76 32.94 10.44
N ARG A 99 -22.08 31.65 10.63
CA ARG A 99 -23.13 31.17 11.55
C ARG A 99 -22.63 30.87 12.97
N MET A 100 -21.37 31.20 13.27
CA MET A 100 -20.74 30.99 14.57
C MET A 100 -20.64 32.33 15.31
N SER A 101 -20.92 32.33 16.61
CA SER A 101 -20.57 33.46 17.47
C SER A 101 -19.05 33.55 17.65
N LYS A 102 -18.52 34.75 17.92
CA LYS A 102 -17.09 34.97 18.20
C LYS A 102 -16.54 34.06 19.32
N LYS A 103 -17.36 33.77 20.34
CA LYS A 103 -16.99 32.84 21.43
C LYS A 103 -16.90 31.38 20.98
N GLU A 104 -17.75 30.98 20.04
CA GLU A 104 -17.77 29.63 19.48
C GLU A 104 -16.63 29.44 18.48
N GLU A 105 -16.31 30.48 17.71
CA GLU A 105 -15.21 30.50 16.76
C GLU A 105 -13.84 30.42 17.47
N GLU A 106 -13.69 31.12 18.60
CA GLU A 106 -12.48 31.06 19.42
C GLU A 106 -12.28 29.67 20.05
N LYS A 107 -13.36 29.01 20.48
CA LYS A 107 -13.32 27.64 21.00
C LYS A 107 -13.06 26.60 19.89
N ALA A 108 -13.57 26.85 18.68
CA ALA A 108 -13.39 25.97 17.52
C ALA A 108 -12.10 26.24 16.74
N LYS A 109 -11.25 27.18 17.18
CA LYS A 109 -10.07 27.62 16.43
C LYS A 109 -9.07 26.49 16.17
N SER A 110 -8.89 25.58 17.13
CA SER A 110 -8.11 24.36 16.95
C SER A 110 -8.75 23.36 15.98
N ASP A 111 -10.09 23.30 15.96
CA ASP A 111 -10.85 22.41 15.09
C ASP A 111 -10.94 22.89 13.64
N LEU A 112 -10.66 24.18 13.39
CA LEU A 112 -10.61 24.75 12.04
C LEU A 112 -9.31 24.47 11.30
N LEU A 113 -8.25 24.13 12.05
CA LEU A 113 -6.96 23.77 11.50
C LEU A 113 -6.94 22.33 11.01
N PRO A 114 -6.12 22.04 9.99
CA PRO A 114 -5.90 20.66 9.58
C PRO A 114 -5.20 19.92 10.72
N LYS A 115 -5.56 18.66 10.91
CA LYS A 115 -4.92 17.77 11.88
C LYS A 115 -4.13 16.70 11.15
N PRO A 116 -3.01 16.21 11.70
CA PRO A 116 -2.28 15.12 11.10
C PRO A 116 -3.14 13.85 11.07
N ILE A 117 -2.78 12.94 10.18
CA ILE A 117 -3.35 11.61 10.07
C ILE A 117 -2.95 10.85 11.35
N PRO A 118 -3.91 10.29 12.09
CA PRO A 118 -3.61 9.47 13.26
C PRO A 118 -2.72 8.28 12.85
N ASN A 119 -1.62 8.06 13.57
CA ASN A 119 -0.63 7.02 13.25
C ASN A 119 -0.12 7.10 11.79
N GLY A 120 0.15 8.31 11.31
CA GLY A 120 0.55 8.57 9.94
C GLY A 120 1.75 7.73 9.47
N GLU A 121 2.78 7.55 10.31
CA GLU A 121 3.96 6.76 9.96
C GLU A 121 3.61 5.30 9.63
N ASP A 122 2.85 4.64 10.51
CA ASP A 122 2.43 3.24 10.32
C ASP A 122 1.61 3.08 9.04
N ILE A 123 0.69 4.01 8.78
CA ILE A 123 -0.16 4.01 7.58
C ILE A 123 0.70 4.17 6.32
N ILE A 124 1.65 5.10 6.32
CA ILE A 124 2.53 5.34 5.17
C ILE A 124 3.40 4.10 4.91
N ASP A 125 3.89 3.44 5.95
CA ASP A 125 4.65 2.20 5.81
C ASP A 125 3.81 1.03 5.30
N GLU A 126 2.55 0.89 5.73
CA GLU A 126 1.61 -0.06 5.15
C GLU A 126 1.35 0.21 3.67
N ILE A 127 1.14 1.47 3.29
CA ILE A 127 0.95 1.87 1.88
C ILE A 127 2.20 1.53 1.06
N ARG A 128 3.41 1.79 1.58
CA ARG A 128 4.67 1.41 0.92
C ARG A 128 4.77 -0.10 0.70
N LYS A 129 4.36 -0.92 1.67
CA LYS A 129 4.30 -2.39 1.53
C LYS A 129 3.32 -2.80 0.42
N ILE A 130 2.14 -2.19 0.37
CA ILE A 130 1.14 -2.47 -0.67
C ILE A 130 1.68 -2.11 -2.06
N VAL A 131 2.27 -0.92 -2.22
CA VAL A 131 2.86 -0.48 -3.49
C VAL A 131 3.96 -1.44 -3.94
N ARG A 132 4.81 -1.92 -3.02
CA ARG A 132 5.85 -2.92 -3.32
C ARG A 132 5.24 -4.22 -3.85
N ILE A 133 4.18 -4.73 -3.22
CA ILE A 133 3.49 -5.95 -3.66
C ILE A 133 2.87 -5.77 -5.05
N LEU A 134 2.21 -4.63 -5.29
CA LEU A 134 1.61 -4.31 -6.59
C LEU A 134 2.65 -4.22 -7.71
N ASN A 135 3.77 -3.57 -7.43
CA ASN A 135 4.88 -3.45 -8.38
C ASN A 135 5.53 -4.80 -8.70
N ASN A 136 5.77 -5.64 -7.69
CA ASN A 136 6.29 -7.00 -7.90
C ASN A 136 5.34 -7.83 -8.78
N LYS A 137 4.04 -7.76 -8.49
CA LYS A 137 3.01 -8.41 -9.32
C LYS A 137 3.08 -7.90 -10.75
N ALA A 138 3.22 -6.59 -10.97
CA ALA A 138 3.33 -6.01 -12.30
C ALA A 138 4.62 -6.41 -13.02
N ASP A 139 5.76 -6.56 -12.35
CA ASP A 139 7.00 -7.00 -12.99
C ASP A 139 6.99 -8.48 -13.34
N GLY A 140 6.05 -9.27 -12.80
CA GLY A 140 6.04 -10.72 -12.96
C GLY A 140 7.08 -11.41 -12.09
N VAL A 141 7.59 -10.67 -11.09
CA VAL A 141 8.40 -11.21 -10.00
C VAL A 141 7.40 -11.62 -8.93
N SER A 142 7.04 -12.90 -8.89
CA SER A 142 6.32 -13.42 -7.73
C SER A 142 7.21 -13.18 -6.50
N PRO A 143 6.69 -12.57 -5.41
CA PRO A 143 7.41 -12.47 -4.14
C PRO A 143 7.88 -13.86 -3.65
N ASP A 144 7.11 -14.89 -4.01
CA ASP A 144 7.48 -16.28 -3.92
C ASP A 144 8.16 -16.72 -5.23
N ALA A 145 9.43 -16.34 -5.39
CA ALA A 145 10.29 -16.99 -6.37
C ALA A 145 10.44 -18.45 -5.93
N PHE A 146 9.59 -19.32 -6.48
CA PHE A 146 9.76 -20.76 -6.34
C PHE A 146 10.92 -21.18 -7.24
N GLU A 147 11.91 -21.83 -6.66
CA GLU A 147 12.99 -22.44 -7.43
C GLU A 147 12.56 -23.85 -7.85
N PRO A 148 12.96 -24.33 -9.05
CA PRO A 148 12.77 -25.72 -9.45
C PRO A 148 13.31 -26.67 -8.37
N GLY A 149 12.42 -27.44 -7.72
CA GLY A 149 12.76 -28.31 -6.60
C GLY A 149 12.14 -27.89 -5.26
N ASP A 150 11.61 -26.68 -5.13
CA ASP A 150 10.94 -26.22 -3.91
C ASP A 150 9.72 -27.10 -3.61
N LYS A 151 9.57 -27.52 -2.34
CA LYS A 151 8.32 -28.14 -1.88
C LYS A 151 7.27 -27.05 -1.73
N VAL A 152 6.10 -27.27 -2.31
CA VAL A 152 5.01 -26.30 -2.32
C VAL A 152 3.72 -26.97 -1.84
N VAL A 153 2.89 -26.21 -1.14
CA VAL A 153 1.53 -26.58 -0.79
C VAL A 153 0.56 -25.68 -1.52
N MET A 154 -0.61 -26.22 -1.88
CA MET A 154 -1.65 -25.45 -2.54
C MET A 154 -2.66 -24.96 -1.51
N ASN A 155 -3.08 -23.70 -1.64
CA ASN A 155 -4.11 -23.04 -0.82
C ASN A 155 -5.52 -23.52 -1.17
N HIS A 156 -5.74 -24.84 -1.11
CA HIS A 156 -7.02 -25.45 -1.40
C HIS A 156 -7.24 -26.71 -0.56
N PRO A 157 -8.41 -26.90 0.08
CA PRO A 157 -8.67 -28.02 0.99
C PRO A 157 -8.52 -29.39 0.32
N LEU A 158 -8.83 -29.51 -0.97
CA LEU A 158 -8.67 -30.77 -1.73
C LEU A 158 -7.22 -31.19 -1.97
N PHE A 159 -6.26 -30.27 -1.85
CA PHE A 159 -4.87 -30.51 -2.25
C PHE A 159 -3.87 -30.31 -1.10
N LYS A 160 -4.35 -29.92 0.10
CA LYS A 160 -3.51 -29.59 1.27
C LYS A 160 -2.67 -30.76 1.78
N HIS A 161 -3.12 -32.00 1.56
CA HIS A 161 -2.42 -33.21 2.01
C HIS A 161 -1.48 -33.81 0.95
N LEU A 162 -1.36 -33.18 -0.23
CA LEU A 162 -0.52 -33.70 -1.30
C LEU A 162 0.86 -33.08 -1.24
N GLU A 163 1.89 -33.92 -1.36
CA GLU A 163 3.26 -33.45 -1.53
C GLU A 163 3.45 -32.99 -2.98
N MET A 164 3.72 -31.70 -3.15
CA MET A 164 3.97 -31.10 -4.46
C MET A 164 5.37 -30.49 -4.49
N THR A 165 6.02 -30.59 -5.65
CA THR A 165 7.32 -29.96 -5.90
C THR A 165 7.19 -29.03 -7.09
N PHE A 166 7.70 -27.82 -6.97
CA PHE A 166 7.76 -26.88 -8.08
C PHE A 166 8.72 -27.38 -9.15
N GLU A 167 8.27 -27.51 -10.40
CA GLU A 167 9.10 -28.01 -11.50
C GLU A 167 9.68 -26.84 -12.29
N LYS A 168 8.85 -25.87 -12.71
CA LYS A 168 9.30 -24.67 -13.45
C LYS A 168 8.23 -23.60 -13.51
N SER A 169 8.63 -22.35 -13.69
CA SER A 169 7.72 -21.27 -14.07
C SER A 169 7.36 -21.37 -15.56
N MET A 170 6.08 -21.20 -15.87
CA MET A 170 5.49 -21.20 -17.22
C MET A 170 4.89 -19.81 -17.48
N GLY A 171 5.70 -18.76 -17.29
CA GLY A 171 5.33 -17.36 -17.40
C GLY A 171 5.25 -16.64 -16.04
N ALA A 172 4.79 -15.39 -16.05
CA ALA A 172 4.83 -14.50 -14.88
C ALA A 172 3.95 -14.92 -13.68
N TYR A 173 2.86 -15.67 -13.92
CA TYR A 173 1.89 -16.04 -12.88
C TYR A 173 1.53 -17.52 -12.87
N ARG A 174 2.16 -18.32 -13.73
CA ARG A 174 1.83 -19.73 -13.89
C ARG A 174 3.06 -20.57 -13.62
N GLY A 175 2.88 -21.61 -12.82
CA GLY A 175 3.89 -22.61 -12.51
C GLY A 175 3.45 -23.98 -12.99
N GLN A 176 4.43 -24.83 -13.26
CA GLN A 176 4.22 -26.26 -13.39
C GLN A 176 4.73 -26.93 -12.11
N ILE A 177 3.86 -27.74 -11.50
CA ILE A 177 4.17 -28.47 -10.28
C ILE A 177 4.02 -29.97 -10.51
N LEU A 178 4.75 -30.74 -9.70
CA LEU A 178 4.76 -32.19 -9.70
C LEU A 178 4.09 -32.70 -8.41
N ILE A 179 2.94 -33.34 -8.56
CA ILE A 179 2.20 -33.97 -7.47
C ILE A 179 2.72 -35.40 -7.29
N SER A 180 3.18 -35.73 -6.09
CA SER A 180 3.59 -37.08 -5.73
C SER A 180 2.45 -37.79 -4.98
N HIS A 181 1.84 -38.79 -5.61
CA HIS A 181 0.88 -39.66 -4.95
C HIS A 181 1.63 -40.74 -4.18
N ILE A 182 1.57 -40.66 -2.85
CA ILE A 182 2.21 -41.61 -1.94
C ILE A 182 1.16 -42.60 -1.47
N LYS A 183 1.46 -43.89 -1.55
CA LYS A 183 0.68 -44.95 -0.91
C LYS A 183 1.39 -45.37 0.36
N GLU A 184 0.67 -45.29 1.47
CA GLU A 184 1.10 -45.82 2.76
C GLU A 184 0.62 -47.26 2.88
N GLN A 185 1.56 -48.18 3.10
CA GLN A 185 1.25 -49.58 3.36
C GLN A 185 1.87 -49.97 4.69
N ARG A 186 1.05 -50.52 5.59
CA ARG A 186 1.55 -51.14 6.83
C ARG A 186 2.14 -52.50 6.48
N LEU A 187 3.42 -52.68 6.80
CA LEU A 187 4.10 -53.96 6.70
C LEU A 187 3.72 -54.84 7.91
N SER A 188 3.96 -56.15 7.78
CA SER A 188 3.71 -57.15 8.82
C SER A 188 4.43 -56.86 10.14
N ASP A 189 5.53 -56.09 10.09
CA ASP A 189 6.37 -55.74 11.24
C ASP A 189 5.89 -54.48 11.97
N GLY A 190 4.70 -53.95 11.63
CA GLY A 190 4.14 -52.74 12.24
C GLY A 190 4.69 -51.42 11.67
N THR A 191 5.77 -51.47 10.90
CA THR A 191 6.36 -50.31 10.22
C THR A 191 5.51 -49.87 9.02
N THR A 192 5.32 -48.57 8.85
CA THR A 192 4.60 -48.02 7.69
C THR A 192 5.59 -47.68 6.59
N GLN A 193 5.43 -48.27 5.41
CA GLN A 193 6.22 -47.95 4.23
C GLN A 193 5.45 -46.96 3.35
N LYS A 194 6.08 -45.81 3.05
CA LYS A 194 5.59 -44.81 2.11
C LYS A 194 6.24 -45.03 0.75
N THR A 195 5.45 -45.33 -0.27
CA THR A 195 5.96 -45.54 -1.64
C THR A 195 5.28 -44.57 -2.59
N VAL A 196 6.06 -43.88 -3.44
CA VAL A 196 5.50 -43.00 -4.47
C VAL A 196 4.92 -43.85 -5.59
N VAL A 197 3.61 -43.82 -5.76
CA VAL A 197 2.86 -44.65 -6.73
C VAL A 197 2.72 -43.95 -8.07
N LYS A 198 2.51 -42.63 -8.07
CA LYS A 198 2.27 -41.88 -9.31
C LYS A 198 2.76 -40.45 -9.16
N LYS A 199 3.36 -39.93 -10.23
CA LYS A 199 3.71 -38.52 -10.36
C LYS A 199 2.82 -37.88 -11.42
N GLN A 200 2.19 -36.76 -11.09
CA GLN A 200 1.32 -36.03 -12.00
C GLN A 200 1.75 -34.58 -12.11
N ARG A 201 1.90 -34.09 -13.35
CA ARG A 201 2.19 -32.67 -13.61
C ARG A 201 0.90 -31.87 -13.64
N MET A 202 0.88 -30.71 -13.00
CA MET A 202 -0.25 -29.79 -13.01
C MET A 202 0.23 -28.36 -13.27
N GLN A 203 -0.50 -27.63 -14.11
CA GLN A 203 -0.29 -26.20 -14.29
C GLN A 203 -1.17 -25.44 -13.31
N VAL A 204 -0.57 -24.51 -12.57
CA VAL A 204 -1.22 -23.80 -11.47
C VAL A 204 -0.86 -22.33 -11.51
N ARG A 205 -1.67 -21.49 -10.85
CA ARG A 205 -1.26 -20.11 -10.60
C ARG A 205 -0.28 -20.09 -9.45
N LEU A 206 0.75 -19.25 -9.54
CA LEU A 206 1.72 -19.08 -8.47
C LEU A 206 1.07 -18.48 -7.20
N ASP A 207 0.06 -17.62 -7.37
CA ASP A 207 -0.75 -17.04 -6.27
C ASP A 207 -1.50 -18.11 -5.44
N ASP A 208 -1.71 -19.32 -5.98
CA ASP A 208 -2.40 -20.41 -5.28
C ASP A 208 -1.42 -21.35 -4.52
N LEU A 209 -0.11 -21.06 -4.59
CA LEU A 209 0.96 -21.86 -3.98
C LEU A 209 1.59 -21.13 -2.80
N GLU A 210 1.98 -21.89 -1.79
CA GLU A 210 2.83 -21.46 -0.69
C GLU A 210 4.03 -22.40 -0.57
N LYS A 211 5.16 -21.92 -0.05
CA LYS A 211 6.30 -22.80 0.28
C LYS A 211 5.94 -23.67 1.48
N ALA A 212 6.22 -24.97 1.38
CA ALA A 212 5.92 -25.98 2.40
C ALA A 212 6.93 -25.95 3.55
#